data_AF-A0A177WRN3-F1
#
_entry.id   AF-A0A177WRN3-F1
#
_cell.length_a   1.000
_cell.length_b   1.000
_cell.length_c   1.000
_cell.angle_alpha   90.00
_cell.angle_beta   90.00
_cell.angle_gamma   90.00
#
_symmetry.space_group_name_H-M   'P 1'
#
loop_
_entity.id
_entity.type
_entity.pdbx_description
1 polymer ?
#
loop_
_entity_poly.entity_id
_entity_poly.type
_entity_poly.pdbx_seq_one_letter_code
_entity_poly.pdbx_strand_id
1 'polypeptide(L)'
;MLKSASCSASSLLEHLDRAFGQSSLSKDISESEYTENSSENSPLQLIGTDFSETGAACNPSNTQQYQKKNVQSHDAFYSIPNEVLMLILGHVADRRIKGWSCSYLKACTLVNKKWNMCASAFLWKHVVFYQQQYYDVFQSMLMVKKSMLHQYVRFVRSIRLEDITIQTNDWQRLVDACFNLESLFIKRVVSIIPATNLNAPHATSNSTTCSAYTDLKNTNVQVLSSASIPTKSCFSLSRFQELVVSDSPQLRLSLLINLLQVSPKTKRISVSGCSFNEEDMCTMVKLCPNLVDISLGSHMSNGQIFSRSSGGDAFAGALVTTCPNLKAVDLTGIVSMTDQGFTYFLSARGKTLQKLQIRLAMQISVDALSQIGRCCAFGYLKKLTLANIPHMTDELLMSILESLLRETLEFLQLEALNISDSTVAWIGQTCTELKQLRLCGLNQPLDLTVILSGRSLTFPKLRHLIIQDTPNIFEETSLMCQHQAYTKTTNDLVSIEIDELKERLISDISEMDPSPILASPELRTPLAGILNDKPTADTTQHRRSSVPFKTVRCQIGAPYLNRLEIIGCTEISEKTLVTLICHWSQLQRFIYVGNRVSPEFRFRLSHILPKCRSDIYVLSPITPGFE
;
A
#
# COMPACT_ATOMS: atom_id res chain seq x y z
N MET A 1 10.25 -31.56 -6.01
CA MET A 1 9.21 -32.57 -6.28
C MET A 1 8.32 -32.71 -5.05
N LEU A 2 7.08 -32.23 -5.17
CA LEU A 2 5.84 -32.50 -4.40
C LEU A 2 4.89 -31.31 -4.66
N LYS A 3 4.54 -31.14 -5.95
CA LYS A 3 3.39 -30.36 -6.42
C LYS A 3 2.30 -31.36 -6.77
N SER A 4 1.62 -31.91 -5.76
CA SER A 4 0.37 -32.68 -5.93
C SER A 4 -0.11 -33.21 -4.57
N ALA A 5 -0.69 -32.33 -3.75
CA ALA A 5 -1.58 -32.76 -2.68
C ALA A 5 -2.68 -31.73 -2.53
N SER A 6 -3.70 -31.87 -3.39
CA SER A 6 -5.02 -31.30 -3.19
C SER A 6 -5.67 -31.95 -1.96
N CYS A 7 -5.28 -31.52 -0.75
CA CYS A 7 -6.12 -31.76 0.42
C CYS A 7 -7.34 -30.84 0.29
N SER A 8 -8.48 -31.41 -0.08
CA SER A 8 -9.74 -30.70 -0.12
C SER A 8 -10.04 -30.12 1.27
N ALA A 9 -10.60 -28.92 1.34
CA ALA A 9 -11.07 -28.35 2.60
C ALA A 9 -12.07 -29.28 3.32
N SER A 10 -12.80 -30.11 2.57
CA SER A 10 -13.67 -31.16 3.10
C SER A 10 -12.92 -32.21 3.93
N SER A 11 -11.69 -32.58 3.55
CA SER A 11 -10.89 -33.57 4.30
C SER A 11 -10.41 -33.01 5.65
N LEU A 12 -10.04 -31.74 5.70
CA LEU A 12 -9.67 -31.07 6.95
C LEU A 12 -10.89 -30.87 7.86
N LEU A 13 -12.03 -30.48 7.30
CA LEU A 13 -13.29 -30.31 8.03
C LEU A 13 -13.81 -31.64 8.56
N GLU A 14 -13.80 -32.70 7.75
CA GLU A 14 -14.13 -34.05 8.21
C GLU A 14 -13.15 -34.58 9.27
N HIS A 15 -11.86 -34.26 9.17
CA HIS A 15 -10.89 -34.64 10.21
C HIS A 15 -11.15 -33.92 11.52
N LEU A 16 -11.48 -32.62 11.47
CA LEU A 16 -11.82 -31.84 12.65
C LEU A 16 -13.14 -32.32 13.28
N ASP A 17 -14.12 -32.67 12.46
CA ASP A 17 -15.41 -33.18 12.95
C ASP A 17 -15.30 -34.62 13.49
N ARG A 18 -14.52 -35.50 12.84
CA ARG A 18 -14.23 -36.86 13.36
C ARG A 18 -13.37 -36.85 14.63
N ALA A 19 -12.37 -35.98 14.71
CA ALA A 19 -11.45 -35.95 15.85
C ALA A 19 -12.13 -35.42 17.14
N PHE A 20 -13.21 -34.63 17.02
CA PHE A 20 -13.77 -33.91 18.15
C PHE A 20 -15.30 -34.01 18.31
N GLY A 21 -16.04 -34.52 17.31
CA GLY A 21 -17.48 -34.70 17.35
C GLY A 21 -17.97 -35.91 18.16
N GLN A 22 -17.06 -36.81 18.56
CA GLN A 22 -17.37 -37.96 19.41
C GLN A 22 -16.62 -37.92 20.74
N SER A 23 -16.87 -36.91 21.58
CA SER A 23 -16.64 -37.06 23.02
C SER A 23 -17.94 -37.49 23.68
N SER A 24 -18.08 -38.78 23.95
CA SER A 24 -19.15 -39.36 24.76
C SER A 24 -19.01 -38.93 26.22
N LEU A 25 -19.53 -37.75 26.54
CA LEU A 25 -19.83 -37.26 27.90
C LEU A 25 -21.15 -36.49 27.82
N SER A 26 -22.20 -37.19 27.42
CA SER A 26 -23.60 -36.77 27.58
C SER A 26 -24.48 -38.02 27.67
N LYS A 27 -24.25 -38.80 28.73
CA LYS A 27 -25.29 -39.61 29.37
C LYS A 27 -25.15 -39.33 30.86
N ASP A 28 -26.28 -39.15 31.52
CA ASP A 28 -26.47 -38.82 32.94
C ASP A 28 -26.61 -37.32 33.24
N ILE A 29 -27.68 -36.73 32.70
CA ILE A 29 -28.51 -35.80 33.48
C ILE A 29 -29.96 -36.22 33.24
N SER A 30 -30.47 -37.07 34.14
CA SER A 30 -31.90 -37.30 34.31
C SER A 30 -32.51 -36.08 34.99
N GLU A 31 -33.53 -35.53 34.37
CA GLU A 31 -34.44 -34.53 34.93
C GLU A 31 -34.97 -35.00 36.28
N SER A 32 -34.73 -34.21 37.32
CA SER A 32 -35.54 -34.25 38.54
C SER A 32 -36.10 -32.85 38.74
N GLU A 33 -37.42 -32.74 38.61
CA GLU A 33 -38.21 -31.61 39.03
C GLU A 33 -38.01 -31.40 40.54
N TYR A 34 -37.63 -30.20 40.94
CA TYR A 34 -37.93 -29.71 42.29
C TYR A 34 -38.35 -28.26 42.25
N THR A 35 -39.50 -28.05 42.86
CA THR A 35 -40.23 -26.83 43.14
C THR A 35 -39.43 -25.88 44.03
N GLU A 36 -39.46 -24.59 43.69
CA GLU A 36 -39.05 -23.50 44.57
C GLU A 36 -40.02 -23.41 45.76
N ASN A 37 -39.49 -23.48 46.98
CA ASN A 37 -40.07 -22.82 48.14
C ASN A 37 -38.96 -22.25 49.00
N SER A 38 -39.00 -20.93 49.15
CA SER A 38 -38.13 -20.09 49.95
C SER A 38 -38.57 -19.99 51.41
N SER A 39 -37.66 -19.50 52.26
CA SER A 39 -37.75 -19.20 53.71
C SER A 39 -37.36 -20.39 54.60
N GLU A 40 -36.54 -20.29 55.64
CA GLU A 40 -36.13 -19.14 56.45
C GLU A 40 -34.91 -19.54 57.34
N ASN A 41 -33.99 -18.59 57.53
CA ASN A 41 -33.27 -18.25 58.76
C ASN A 41 -32.63 -19.32 59.71
N SER A 42 -31.30 -19.15 59.85
CA SER A 42 -30.54 -18.97 61.11
C SER A 42 -29.57 -20.09 61.58
N PRO A 43 -28.48 -19.70 62.29
CA PRO A 43 -27.20 -20.41 62.34
C PRO A 43 -26.82 -20.92 63.75
N LEU A 44 -25.54 -21.37 63.91
CA LEU A 44 -24.80 -21.82 65.13
C LEU A 44 -24.71 -23.37 65.20
N GLN A 45 -23.65 -24.06 65.62
CA GLN A 45 -22.42 -23.79 66.41
C GLN A 45 -21.50 -25.02 66.22
N LEU A 46 -20.21 -24.87 65.87
CA LEU A 46 -19.02 -25.14 66.70
C LEU A 46 -19.20 -26.06 67.93
N ILE A 47 -18.50 -27.21 67.91
CA ILE A 47 -17.80 -28.01 68.97
C ILE A 47 -17.34 -29.30 68.23
N GLY A 48 -16.11 -29.81 68.23
CA GLY A 48 -15.08 -29.87 69.27
C GLY A 48 -15.00 -31.33 69.79
N THR A 49 -13.76 -31.85 69.91
CA THR A 49 -13.28 -33.05 70.65
C THR A 49 -13.15 -34.41 69.94
N ASP A 50 -11.91 -34.74 69.54
CA ASP A 50 -10.91 -35.56 70.27
C ASP A 50 -11.17 -37.02 70.75
N PHE A 51 -10.16 -37.87 70.45
CA PHE A 51 -9.72 -39.16 71.07
C PHE A 51 -10.69 -40.36 70.99
N SER A 52 -10.30 -41.64 70.94
CA SER A 52 -9.06 -42.40 70.73
C SER A 52 -9.44 -43.89 70.66
N GLU A 53 -8.60 -44.68 70.00
CA GLU A 53 -8.36 -46.14 70.07
C GLU A 53 -9.24 -47.04 70.97
N THR A 54 -9.70 -48.18 70.43
CA THR A 54 -9.23 -49.56 70.73
C THR A 54 -10.25 -50.62 70.29
N GLY A 55 -9.77 -51.82 69.95
CA GLY A 55 -10.51 -53.06 70.20
C GLY A 55 -10.90 -53.91 68.99
N ALA A 56 -10.21 -55.04 68.84
CA ALA A 56 -10.36 -56.06 67.80
C ALA A 56 -11.62 -56.94 67.93
N ALA A 57 -12.08 -57.51 66.79
CA ALA A 57 -12.60 -58.88 66.72
C ALA A 57 -12.69 -59.41 65.27
N CYS A 58 -12.34 -60.69 65.12
CA CYS A 58 -12.20 -61.48 63.90
C CYS A 58 -13.50 -61.73 63.11
N ASN A 59 -13.44 -61.76 61.77
CA ASN A 59 -13.53 -63.00 60.97
C ASN A 59 -13.66 -62.73 59.45
N PRO A 60 -13.28 -63.72 58.60
CA PRO A 60 -13.03 -63.51 57.18
C PRO A 60 -14.25 -63.88 56.32
N SER A 61 -14.45 -63.16 55.21
CA SER A 61 -15.14 -63.73 54.05
C SER A 61 -14.74 -63.00 52.78
N ASN A 62 -14.15 -63.81 51.90
CA ASN A 62 -13.90 -63.58 50.48
C ASN A 62 -14.93 -62.67 49.80
N THR A 63 -14.48 -61.57 49.20
CA THR A 63 -14.90 -61.22 47.83
C THR A 63 -13.80 -60.38 47.17
N GLN A 64 -13.23 -60.90 46.10
CA GLN A 64 -12.26 -60.20 45.26
C GLN A 64 -12.93 -58.97 44.63
N GLN A 65 -12.77 -57.80 45.23
CA GLN A 65 -12.94 -56.53 44.53
C GLN A 65 -11.61 -56.16 43.87
N TYR A 66 -11.62 -56.20 42.53
CA TYR A 66 -10.62 -55.56 41.69
C TYR A 66 -10.45 -54.11 42.11
N GLN A 67 -9.38 -53.82 42.86
CA GLN A 67 -8.87 -52.46 43.02
C GLN A 67 -8.38 -51.98 41.65
N LYS A 68 -9.23 -51.24 40.94
CA LYS A 68 -8.76 -50.25 39.96
C LYS A 68 -7.95 -49.22 40.76
N LYS A 69 -6.64 -49.46 40.88
CA LYS A 69 -5.69 -48.41 41.22
C LYS A 69 -5.94 -47.27 40.23
N ASN A 70 -6.52 -46.18 40.72
CA ASN A 70 -6.44 -44.88 40.08
C ASN A 70 -4.96 -44.55 40.01
N VAL A 71 -4.32 -44.97 38.91
CA VAL A 71 -3.08 -44.39 38.44
C VAL A 71 -3.45 -42.95 38.14
N GLN A 72 -3.26 -42.07 39.13
CA GLN A 72 -3.08 -40.65 38.85
C GLN A 72 -1.87 -40.60 37.94
N SER A 73 -2.10 -40.57 36.63
CA SER A 73 -1.06 -40.34 35.66
C SER A 73 -0.46 -39.00 36.02
N HIS A 74 0.77 -39.04 36.53
CA HIS A 74 1.63 -37.89 36.68
C HIS A 74 2.02 -37.36 35.28
N ASP A 75 1.03 -36.94 34.49
CA ASP A 75 1.24 -36.06 33.34
C ASP A 75 1.35 -34.63 33.85
N ALA A 76 2.26 -34.40 34.80
CA ALA A 76 2.68 -33.07 35.22
C ALA A 76 3.71 -32.50 34.21
N PHE A 77 3.52 -32.77 32.92
CA PHE A 77 4.11 -31.91 31.90
C PHE A 77 3.44 -30.56 32.08
N TYR A 78 4.19 -29.59 32.60
CA TYR A 78 3.76 -28.20 32.74
C TYR A 78 3.08 -27.76 31.45
N SER A 79 1.75 -27.72 31.47
CA SER A 79 0.97 -27.31 30.31
C SER A 79 1.36 -25.85 30.05
N ILE A 80 1.99 -25.59 28.89
CA ILE A 80 2.40 -24.25 28.48
C ILE A 80 1.19 -23.31 28.66
N PRO A 81 1.29 -22.21 29.43
CA PRO A 81 0.20 -21.26 29.60
C PRO A 81 -0.32 -20.74 28.24
N ASN A 82 -1.61 -20.40 28.15
CA ASN A 82 -2.22 -19.99 26.89
C ASN A 82 -1.53 -18.74 26.31
N GLU A 83 -1.07 -17.86 27.17
CA GLU A 83 -0.36 -16.62 26.85
C GLU A 83 0.97 -16.93 26.16
N VAL A 84 1.75 -17.85 26.72
CA VAL A 84 3.01 -18.31 26.15
C VAL A 84 2.77 -19.01 24.81
N LEU A 85 1.72 -19.84 24.73
CA LEU A 85 1.36 -20.52 23.49
C LEU A 85 0.93 -19.52 22.40
N MET A 86 0.16 -18.49 22.73
CA MET A 86 -0.22 -17.42 21.81
C MET A 86 0.99 -16.59 21.36
N LEU A 87 2.00 -16.37 22.22
CA LEU A 87 3.26 -15.71 21.84
C LEU A 87 4.07 -16.58 20.86
N ILE A 88 4.19 -17.88 21.14
CA ILE A 88 4.87 -18.83 20.24
C ILE A 88 4.17 -18.85 18.88
N LEU A 89 2.85 -19.03 18.86
CA LEU A 89 2.06 -19.07 17.63
C LEU A 89 2.04 -17.72 16.91
N GLY A 90 2.09 -16.61 17.65
CA GLY A 90 2.28 -15.26 17.10
C GLY A 90 3.60 -15.15 16.34
N HIS A 91 4.70 -15.65 16.92
CA HIS A 91 6.00 -15.68 16.24
C HIS A 91 6.01 -16.59 15.00
N VAL A 92 5.35 -17.77 15.08
CA VAL A 92 5.15 -18.65 13.91
C VAL A 92 4.31 -17.95 12.85
N ALA A 93 3.29 -17.20 13.26
CA ALA A 93 2.41 -16.46 12.38
C ALA A 93 3.12 -15.28 11.70
N ASP A 94 3.96 -14.52 12.40
CA ASP A 94 4.67 -13.35 11.85
C ASP A 94 5.73 -13.75 10.83
N ARG A 95 6.34 -14.94 10.99
CA ARG A 95 7.24 -15.49 9.96
C ARG A 95 6.54 -15.77 8.63
N ARG A 96 5.20 -15.84 8.58
CA ARG A 96 4.42 -15.94 7.32
C ARG A 96 4.64 -14.75 6.38
N ILE A 97 5.01 -13.58 6.90
CA ILE A 97 5.27 -12.38 6.09
C ILE A 97 6.52 -12.54 5.22
N LYS A 98 7.41 -13.49 5.53
CA LYS A 98 8.64 -13.79 4.76
C LYS A 98 8.48 -14.96 3.77
N GLY A 99 7.28 -15.20 3.25
CA GLY A 99 7.01 -16.23 2.23
C GLY A 99 6.85 -17.65 2.78
N TRP A 100 6.70 -17.82 4.10
CA TRP A 100 6.47 -19.13 4.72
C TRP A 100 4.99 -19.49 4.64
N SER A 101 4.69 -20.73 4.20
CA SER A 101 3.32 -21.19 4.00
C SER A 101 2.58 -21.42 5.33
N CYS A 102 1.26 -21.28 5.34
CA CYS A 102 0.39 -21.56 6.50
C CYS A 102 0.43 -23.02 7.01
N SER A 103 1.32 -23.88 6.48
CA SER A 103 1.42 -25.29 6.81
C SER A 103 1.77 -25.54 8.28
N TYR A 104 2.67 -24.75 8.87
CA TYR A 104 3.09 -24.94 10.27
C TYR A 104 1.95 -24.67 11.26
N LEU A 105 1.15 -23.63 11.03
CA LEU A 105 -0.02 -23.37 11.88
C LEU A 105 -1.09 -24.45 11.72
N LYS A 106 -1.25 -25.00 10.51
CA LYS A 106 -2.12 -26.17 10.31
C LYS A 106 -1.59 -27.38 11.10
N ALA A 107 -0.29 -27.63 11.10
CA ALA A 107 0.28 -28.70 11.93
C ALA A 107 0.04 -28.44 13.42
N CYS A 108 0.16 -27.20 13.89
CA CYS A 108 -0.19 -26.81 15.26
C CYS A 108 -1.65 -27.12 15.60
N THR A 109 -2.59 -26.98 14.66
CA THR A 109 -4.00 -27.33 14.93
C THR A 109 -4.25 -28.81 15.17
N LEU A 110 -3.32 -29.68 14.82
CA LEU A 110 -3.44 -31.13 14.97
C LEU A 110 -2.82 -31.66 16.28
N VAL A 111 -2.13 -30.81 17.05
CA VAL A 111 -1.41 -31.23 18.27
C VAL A 111 -2.38 -31.65 19.36
N ASN A 112 -3.27 -30.75 19.79
CA ASN A 112 -4.36 -31.03 20.72
C ASN A 112 -5.40 -29.90 20.68
N LYS A 113 -6.51 -30.03 21.42
CA LYS A 113 -7.60 -29.03 21.45
C LYS A 113 -7.14 -27.62 21.82
N LYS A 114 -6.21 -27.49 22.77
CA LYS A 114 -5.69 -26.18 23.22
C LYS A 114 -4.83 -25.52 22.14
N TRP A 115 -3.91 -26.25 21.53
CA TRP A 115 -3.15 -25.79 20.38
C TRP A 115 -4.03 -25.46 19.18
N ASN A 116 -5.08 -26.24 18.94
CA ASN A 116 -6.07 -25.97 17.91
C ASN A 116 -6.76 -24.63 18.14
N MET A 117 -7.33 -24.39 19.32
CA MET A 117 -8.02 -23.13 19.60
C MET A 117 -7.10 -21.91 19.44
N CYS A 118 -5.88 -21.98 19.96
CA CYS A 118 -4.91 -20.89 19.82
C CYS A 118 -4.46 -20.70 18.36
N ALA A 119 -4.10 -21.78 17.66
CA ALA A 119 -3.63 -21.70 16.27
C ALA A 119 -4.74 -21.27 15.31
N SER A 120 -5.97 -21.72 15.54
CA SER A 120 -7.16 -21.31 14.79
C SER A 120 -7.39 -19.81 14.88
N ALA A 121 -7.18 -19.18 16.05
CA ALA A 121 -7.28 -17.72 16.16
C ALA A 121 -6.34 -16.98 15.18
N PHE A 122 -5.17 -17.54 14.88
CA PHE A 122 -4.22 -16.99 13.90
C PHE A 122 -4.49 -17.39 12.45
N LEU A 123 -5.11 -18.56 12.22
CA LEU A 123 -5.50 -19.02 10.88
C LEU A 123 -6.70 -18.25 10.37
N TRP A 124 -7.70 -18.03 11.23
CA TRP A 124 -8.96 -17.36 10.90
C TRP A 124 -8.87 -15.83 10.97
N LYS A 125 -7.77 -15.25 11.48
CA LYS A 125 -7.60 -13.80 11.58
C LYS A 125 -7.75 -13.09 10.23
N HIS A 126 -7.14 -13.65 9.18
CA HIS A 126 -7.15 -13.11 7.82
C HIS A 126 -7.61 -14.19 6.85
N VAL A 127 -8.87 -14.13 6.44
CA VAL A 127 -9.46 -15.13 5.54
C VAL A 127 -9.45 -14.59 4.13
N VAL A 128 -9.02 -15.43 3.18
CA VAL A 128 -8.95 -15.07 1.76
C VAL A 128 -9.68 -16.11 0.93
N PHE A 129 -10.57 -15.65 0.06
CA PHE A 129 -11.35 -16.48 -0.84
C PHE A 129 -11.03 -16.11 -2.29
N TYR A 130 -10.47 -17.08 -3.02
CA TYR A 130 -10.21 -16.99 -4.46
C TYR A 130 -11.12 -17.90 -5.28
N GLN A 131 -11.91 -18.75 -4.62
CA GLN A 131 -12.78 -19.74 -5.26
C GLN A 131 -14.13 -19.75 -4.56
N GLN A 132 -15.20 -19.73 -5.37
CA GLN A 132 -16.59 -19.71 -4.91
C GLN A 132 -16.90 -20.82 -3.91
N GLN A 133 -16.48 -22.06 -4.20
CA GLN A 133 -16.75 -23.22 -3.34
C GLN A 133 -16.29 -23.05 -1.88
N TYR A 134 -15.16 -22.38 -1.64
CA TYR A 134 -14.68 -22.16 -0.28
C TYR A 134 -15.46 -21.06 0.43
N TYR A 135 -15.90 -20.06 -0.33
CA TYR A 135 -16.79 -19.02 0.18
C TYR A 135 -18.16 -19.59 0.53
N ASP A 136 -18.74 -20.46 -0.30
CA ASP A 136 -20.03 -21.11 -0.05
C ASP A 136 -19.97 -22.01 1.19
N VAL A 137 -18.86 -22.76 1.36
CA VAL A 137 -18.61 -23.56 2.56
C VAL A 137 -18.51 -22.66 3.79
N PHE A 138 -17.82 -21.53 3.70
CA PHE A 138 -17.75 -20.55 4.78
C PHE A 138 -19.13 -19.97 5.11
N GLN A 139 -19.91 -19.59 4.11
CA GLN A 139 -21.30 -19.11 4.28
C GLN A 139 -22.19 -20.16 4.95
N SER A 140 -22.06 -21.42 4.53
CA SER A 140 -22.77 -22.54 5.15
C SER A 140 -22.40 -22.69 6.63
N MET A 141 -21.14 -22.45 7.00
CA MET A 141 -20.71 -22.43 8.41
C MET A 141 -21.33 -21.28 9.21
N LEU A 142 -21.51 -20.10 8.60
CA LEU A 142 -22.16 -18.96 9.25
C LEU A 142 -23.62 -19.27 9.61
N MET A 143 -24.29 -20.14 8.86
CA MET A 143 -25.70 -20.51 9.07
C MET A 143 -25.90 -21.47 10.24
N VAL A 144 -24.91 -22.33 10.54
CA VAL A 144 -25.02 -23.34 11.58
C VAL A 144 -24.62 -22.76 12.94
N LYS A 145 -25.58 -22.11 13.62
CA LYS A 145 -25.39 -21.49 14.96
C LYS A 145 -24.80 -22.44 16.03
N LYS A 146 -25.05 -23.75 15.90
CA LYS A 146 -24.56 -24.79 16.84
C LYS A 146 -23.20 -25.38 16.46
N SER A 147 -22.62 -25.02 15.31
CA SER A 147 -21.34 -25.59 14.90
C SER A 147 -20.19 -25.04 15.76
N MET A 148 -19.23 -25.89 16.11
CA MET A 148 -17.96 -25.45 16.72
C MET A 148 -17.26 -24.40 15.85
N LEU A 149 -17.48 -24.44 14.53
CA LEU A 149 -16.91 -23.53 13.56
C LEU A 149 -17.43 -22.09 13.70
N HIS A 150 -18.65 -21.88 14.20
CA HIS A 150 -19.19 -20.56 14.50
C HIS A 150 -18.31 -19.79 15.50
N GLN A 151 -17.62 -20.49 16.41
CA GLN A 151 -16.69 -19.85 17.34
C GLN A 151 -15.48 -19.24 16.64
N TYR A 152 -15.04 -19.81 15.51
CA TYR A 152 -13.88 -19.30 14.77
C TYR A 152 -14.17 -18.01 14.01
N VAL A 153 -15.42 -17.78 13.62
CA VAL A 153 -15.85 -16.52 12.98
C VAL A 153 -15.52 -15.31 13.85
N ARG A 154 -15.57 -15.48 15.18
CA ARG A 154 -15.20 -14.42 16.15
C ARG A 154 -13.74 -13.99 16.03
N PHE A 155 -12.86 -14.82 15.48
CA PHE A 155 -11.45 -14.49 15.27
C PHE A 155 -11.20 -13.73 13.97
N VAL A 156 -12.17 -13.69 13.04
CA VAL A 156 -12.03 -13.04 11.75
C VAL A 156 -11.89 -11.53 11.94
N ARG A 157 -10.75 -10.99 11.51
CA ARG A 157 -10.44 -9.55 11.52
C ARG A 157 -10.37 -8.98 10.11
N SER A 158 -10.03 -9.80 9.13
CA SER A 158 -9.89 -9.36 7.75
C SER A 158 -10.45 -10.41 6.81
N ILE A 159 -11.25 -9.97 5.84
CA ILE A 159 -11.77 -10.82 4.78
C ILE A 159 -11.32 -10.25 3.44
N ARG A 160 -10.78 -11.10 2.57
CA ARG A 160 -10.50 -10.77 1.18
C ARG A 160 -11.31 -11.69 0.26
N LEU A 161 -12.08 -11.08 -0.63
CA LEU A 161 -12.92 -11.72 -1.63
C LEU A 161 -12.35 -11.34 -2.99
N GLU A 162 -11.88 -12.33 -3.76
CA GLU A 162 -11.33 -12.13 -5.09
C GLU A 162 -11.97 -13.14 -6.05
N ASP A 163 -12.57 -12.64 -7.13
CA ASP A 163 -13.28 -13.47 -8.13
C ASP A 163 -14.43 -14.30 -7.53
N ILE A 164 -15.13 -13.73 -6.55
CA ILE A 164 -16.26 -14.34 -5.84
C ILE A 164 -17.57 -13.70 -6.28
N THR A 165 -18.63 -14.51 -6.32
CA THR A 165 -20.01 -14.08 -6.48
C THR A 165 -20.69 -14.00 -5.11
N ILE A 166 -21.28 -12.85 -4.79
CA ILE A 166 -21.93 -12.62 -3.49
C ILE A 166 -23.41 -12.30 -3.71
N GLN A 167 -24.28 -13.07 -3.06
CA GLN A 167 -25.71 -12.75 -2.99
C GLN A 167 -25.98 -11.72 -1.89
N THR A 168 -27.03 -10.91 -2.05
CA THR A 168 -27.40 -9.86 -1.07
C THR A 168 -27.60 -10.42 0.34
N ASN A 169 -28.22 -11.60 0.47
CA ASN A 169 -28.43 -12.23 1.78
C ASN A 169 -27.12 -12.71 2.43
N ASP A 170 -26.15 -13.14 1.63
CA ASP A 170 -24.86 -13.63 2.12
C ASP A 170 -23.97 -12.48 2.62
N TRP A 171 -24.13 -11.29 2.04
CA TRP A 171 -23.49 -10.07 2.52
C TRP A 171 -23.93 -9.72 3.93
N GLN A 172 -25.25 -9.65 4.15
CA GLN A 172 -25.79 -9.29 5.47
C GLN A 172 -25.36 -10.31 6.53
N ARG A 173 -25.43 -11.61 6.21
CA ARG A 173 -24.96 -12.69 7.10
C ARG A 173 -23.49 -12.56 7.45
N LEU A 174 -22.65 -12.22 6.48
CA LEU A 174 -21.22 -12.04 6.70
C LEU A 174 -20.96 -10.88 7.66
N VAL A 175 -21.65 -9.75 7.45
CA VAL A 175 -21.56 -8.57 8.33
C VAL A 175 -22.04 -8.88 9.75
N ASP A 176 -23.17 -9.58 9.88
CA ASP A 176 -23.76 -9.91 11.18
C ASP A 176 -22.89 -10.92 11.96
N ALA A 177 -22.34 -11.93 11.28
CA ALA A 177 -21.56 -12.97 11.93
C ALA A 177 -20.14 -12.50 12.30
N CYS A 178 -19.53 -11.62 11.50
CA CYS A 178 -18.16 -11.15 11.67
C CYS A 178 -18.07 -9.83 12.45
N PHE A 179 -18.69 -9.74 13.63
CA PHE A 179 -18.72 -8.51 14.45
C PHE A 179 -17.33 -7.93 14.84
N ASN A 180 -16.29 -8.75 14.71
CA ASN A 180 -14.90 -8.42 15.02
C ASN A 180 -14.08 -7.94 13.80
N LEU A 181 -14.73 -7.81 12.64
CA LEU A 181 -14.12 -7.40 11.37
C LEU A 181 -13.50 -6.00 11.47
N GLU A 182 -12.26 -5.89 11.02
CA GLU A 182 -11.44 -4.67 10.97
C GLU A 182 -11.24 -4.20 9.53
N SER A 183 -11.10 -5.14 8.59
CA SER A 183 -10.89 -4.82 7.18
C SER A 183 -11.62 -5.75 6.22
N LEU A 184 -12.11 -5.20 5.11
CA LEU A 184 -12.76 -5.93 4.04
C LEU A 184 -12.18 -5.53 2.69
N PHE A 185 -11.66 -6.52 1.96
CA PHE A 185 -11.09 -6.37 0.62
C PHE A 185 -11.98 -7.11 -0.37
N ILE A 186 -12.45 -6.41 -1.39
CA ILE A 186 -13.34 -6.91 -2.43
C ILE A 186 -12.66 -6.62 -3.77
N LYS A 187 -12.46 -7.65 -4.58
CA LYS A 187 -11.79 -7.53 -5.87
C LYS A 187 -12.49 -8.40 -6.90
N ARG A 188 -12.88 -7.81 -8.03
CA ARG A 188 -13.56 -8.53 -9.12
C ARG A 188 -14.75 -9.37 -8.64
N VAL A 189 -15.49 -8.82 -7.68
CA VAL A 189 -16.68 -9.48 -7.16
C VAL A 189 -17.87 -9.14 -8.03
N VAL A 190 -18.55 -10.19 -8.48
CA VAL A 190 -19.76 -10.13 -9.29
C VAL A 190 -20.94 -10.18 -8.31
N SER A 191 -21.62 -9.06 -8.10
CA SER A 191 -22.84 -9.06 -7.28
C SER A 191 -24.02 -9.49 -8.15
N ILE A 192 -24.58 -10.67 -7.88
CA ILE A 192 -25.78 -11.11 -8.58
C ILE A 192 -27.01 -10.41 -7.97
N ILE A 193 -27.85 -9.97 -8.90
CA ILE A 193 -29.18 -9.39 -8.76
C ILE A 193 -29.93 -10.10 -7.61
N PRO A 194 -30.71 -9.38 -6.77
CA PRO A 194 -31.56 -9.97 -5.75
C PRO A 194 -32.37 -11.08 -6.41
N ALA A 195 -32.55 -12.18 -5.70
CA ALA A 195 -33.37 -13.30 -6.17
C ALA A 195 -34.83 -12.83 -6.32
N THR A 196 -35.14 -12.09 -7.37
CA THR A 196 -36.48 -11.78 -7.81
C THR A 196 -36.79 -12.75 -8.94
N ASN A 197 -37.70 -13.67 -8.64
CA ASN A 197 -38.38 -14.62 -9.53
C ASN A 197 -37.72 -15.99 -9.75
N LEU A 198 -37.59 -16.76 -8.66
CA LEU A 198 -37.97 -18.17 -8.76
C LEU A 198 -39.50 -18.23 -8.80
N ASN A 199 -40.05 -18.17 -10.01
CA ASN A 199 -41.43 -18.58 -10.27
C ASN A 199 -41.60 -20.03 -9.80
N ALA A 200 -42.25 -20.23 -8.67
CA ALA A 200 -42.89 -21.51 -8.38
C ALA A 200 -44.26 -21.51 -9.07
N PRO A 201 -44.54 -22.41 -10.02
CA PRO A 201 -45.90 -22.63 -10.49
C PRO A 201 -46.60 -23.61 -9.55
N HIS A 202 -47.88 -23.31 -9.28
CA HIS A 202 -48.92 -24.17 -8.70
C HIS A 202 -48.88 -24.48 -7.19
N ALA A 203 -49.63 -23.68 -6.44
CA ALA A 203 -50.53 -24.22 -5.43
C ALA A 203 -51.90 -23.54 -5.57
N THR A 204 -52.89 -24.34 -5.96
CA THR A 204 -54.30 -24.00 -6.14
C THR A 204 -55.00 -23.73 -4.80
N SER A 205 -56.03 -22.87 -4.88
CA SER A 205 -57.26 -22.83 -4.07
C SER A 205 -57.13 -22.50 -2.56
N ASN A 206 -57.51 -21.28 -2.12
CA ASN A 206 -58.88 -20.78 -1.94
C ASN A 206 -58.99 -19.63 -0.91
N SER A 207 -59.94 -18.73 -1.17
CA SER A 207 -60.60 -17.75 -0.27
C SER A 207 -59.85 -16.43 0.00
N THR A 208 -60.21 -15.33 -0.72
CA THR A 208 -61.14 -14.22 -0.34
C THR A 208 -60.62 -13.40 0.84
N THR A 209 -60.37 -12.08 0.83
CA THR A 209 -60.89 -10.90 0.12
C THR A 209 -59.94 -9.76 0.56
N CYS A 210 -59.39 -8.91 -0.30
CA CYS A 210 -59.98 -7.58 -0.55
C CYS A 210 -59.27 -6.91 -1.72
N SER A 211 -60.12 -6.49 -2.65
CA SER A 211 -59.88 -5.55 -3.73
C SER A 211 -59.54 -4.16 -3.24
N ALA A 212 -58.52 -3.54 -3.84
CA ALA A 212 -58.61 -2.24 -4.55
C ALA A 212 -57.22 -1.59 -4.62
N TYR A 213 -56.60 -1.62 -5.81
CA TYR A 213 -56.07 -0.46 -6.53
C TYR A 213 -55.31 -0.97 -7.76
N THR A 214 -55.97 -0.89 -8.91
CA THR A 214 -55.34 -0.87 -10.23
C THR A 214 -55.08 0.57 -10.64
N ASP A 215 -54.13 0.72 -11.56
CA ASP A 215 -53.78 1.93 -12.33
C ASP A 215 -52.79 2.93 -11.71
N LEU A 216 -51.50 2.74 -12.06
CA LEU A 216 -50.67 3.86 -12.52
C LEU A 216 -49.54 3.35 -13.42
N LYS A 217 -49.73 3.56 -14.72
CA LYS A 217 -48.70 3.55 -15.76
C LYS A 217 -47.71 4.69 -15.51
N ASN A 218 -46.43 4.41 -15.74
CA ASN A 218 -45.36 5.32 -16.15
C ASN A 218 -45.65 6.82 -16.02
N THR A 219 -45.01 7.50 -15.07
CA THR A 219 -44.15 8.68 -15.30
C THR A 219 -43.58 9.21 -13.98
N ASN A 220 -42.31 9.59 -14.04
CA ASN A 220 -41.55 10.44 -13.11
C ASN A 220 -40.98 9.83 -11.82
N VAL A 221 -39.65 9.89 -11.81
CA VAL A 221 -38.70 9.77 -10.71
C VAL A 221 -39.21 10.50 -9.46
N GLN A 222 -39.68 9.74 -8.47
CA GLN A 222 -39.67 10.14 -7.07
C GLN A 222 -38.83 9.14 -6.28
N VAL A 223 -37.74 9.68 -5.77
CA VAL A 223 -36.95 9.27 -4.60
C VAL A 223 -37.62 8.17 -3.76
N LEU A 224 -37.16 6.92 -3.90
CA LEU A 224 -37.36 5.88 -2.89
C LEU A 224 -36.45 6.17 -1.70
N SER A 225 -36.77 7.22 -0.95
CA SER A 225 -36.25 7.41 0.41
C SER A 225 -36.97 6.46 1.34
N SER A 226 -36.19 5.74 2.15
CA SER A 226 -36.59 5.07 3.39
C SER A 226 -37.69 4.01 3.28
N ALA A 227 -37.35 2.83 2.77
CA ALA A 227 -37.96 1.60 3.30
C ALA A 227 -37.24 1.27 4.62
N SER A 228 -37.92 1.51 5.75
CA SER A 228 -37.47 1.19 7.09
C SER A 228 -37.27 -0.32 7.26
N ILE A 229 -36.03 -0.78 7.14
CA ILE A 229 -35.64 -2.15 7.50
C ILE A 229 -35.77 -2.27 9.04
N PRO A 230 -36.34 -3.35 9.61
CA PRO A 230 -36.57 -3.47 11.04
C PRO A 230 -35.24 -3.48 11.82
N THR A 231 -35.01 -2.43 12.61
CA THR A 231 -33.77 -2.10 13.34
C THR A 231 -33.56 -2.87 14.65
N LYS A 232 -34.00 -4.13 14.78
CA LYS A 232 -33.99 -4.83 16.09
C LYS A 232 -32.72 -5.63 16.45
N SER A 233 -31.65 -5.57 15.66
CA SER A 233 -30.34 -6.05 16.12
C SER A 233 -29.20 -5.20 15.57
N CYS A 234 -29.01 -4.02 16.14
CA CYS A 234 -27.89 -3.12 15.81
C CYS A 234 -26.55 -3.71 16.31
N PHE A 235 -26.00 -4.67 15.57
CA PHE A 235 -24.59 -4.98 15.69
C PHE A 235 -23.79 -3.86 15.02
N SER A 236 -23.14 -3.02 15.83
CA SER A 236 -22.15 -2.06 15.31
C SER A 236 -20.84 -2.78 15.06
N LEU A 237 -20.29 -2.63 13.85
CA LEU A 237 -18.93 -3.03 13.50
C LEU A 237 -17.92 -2.04 14.10
N SER A 238 -17.86 -2.00 15.43
CA SER A 238 -17.10 -1.01 16.20
C SER A 238 -15.57 -1.08 16.00
N ARG A 239 -15.06 -2.13 15.35
CA ARG A 239 -13.64 -2.31 15.05
C ARG A 239 -13.30 -2.10 13.57
N PHE A 240 -14.31 -2.00 12.71
CA PHE A 240 -14.13 -1.88 11.28
C PHE A 240 -13.48 -0.53 10.94
N GLN A 241 -12.41 -0.59 10.16
CA GLN A 241 -11.51 0.52 9.91
C GLN A 241 -11.17 0.69 8.43
N GLU A 242 -11.22 -0.38 7.64
CA GLU A 242 -10.72 -0.37 6.26
C GLU A 242 -11.66 -1.10 5.30
N LEU A 243 -12.09 -0.39 4.27
CA LEU A 243 -12.83 -0.94 3.14
C LEU A 243 -12.02 -0.73 1.87
N VAL A 244 -11.74 -1.80 1.13
CA VAL A 244 -11.09 -1.75 -0.18
C VAL A 244 -11.96 -2.51 -1.18
N VAL A 245 -12.41 -1.82 -2.22
CA VAL A 245 -13.18 -2.37 -3.34
C VAL A 245 -12.45 -2.06 -4.63
N SER A 246 -12.24 -3.07 -5.46
CA SER A 246 -11.52 -2.94 -6.73
C SER A 246 -12.20 -3.76 -7.82
N ASP A 247 -12.30 -3.19 -9.02
CA ASP A 247 -12.73 -3.85 -10.25
C ASP A 247 -14.06 -4.63 -10.10
N SER A 248 -15.00 -4.09 -9.32
CA SER A 248 -16.27 -4.73 -9.00
C SER A 248 -17.44 -3.89 -9.53
N PRO A 249 -17.60 -3.74 -10.86
CA PRO A 249 -18.54 -2.80 -11.48
C PRO A 249 -20.01 -3.12 -11.20
N GLN A 250 -20.32 -4.36 -10.81
CA GLN A 250 -21.66 -4.81 -10.48
C GLN A 250 -22.01 -4.65 -8.99
N LEU A 251 -21.03 -4.28 -8.15
CA LEU A 251 -21.28 -4.11 -6.73
C LEU A 251 -22.20 -2.92 -6.49
N ARG A 252 -23.33 -3.16 -5.83
CA ARG A 252 -24.30 -2.09 -5.53
C ARG A 252 -23.81 -1.21 -4.39
N LEU A 253 -23.97 0.10 -4.57
CA LEU A 253 -23.65 1.09 -3.55
C LEU A 253 -24.39 0.83 -2.23
N SER A 254 -25.66 0.41 -2.29
CA SER A 254 -26.48 0.18 -1.09
C SER A 254 -25.85 -0.83 -0.13
N LEU A 255 -25.14 -1.84 -0.64
CA LEU A 255 -24.42 -2.81 0.19
C LEU A 255 -23.26 -2.14 0.96
N LEU A 256 -22.54 -1.24 0.30
CA LEU A 256 -21.46 -0.48 0.91
C LEU A 256 -22.01 0.55 1.91
N ILE A 257 -23.09 1.24 1.57
CA ILE A 257 -23.76 2.18 2.47
C ILE A 257 -24.21 1.47 3.75
N ASN A 258 -24.86 0.31 3.64
CA ASN A 258 -25.30 -0.46 4.80
C ASN A 258 -24.11 -0.84 5.70
N LEU A 259 -22.98 -1.25 5.09
CA LEU A 259 -21.76 -1.54 5.83
C LEU A 259 -21.19 -0.30 6.52
N LEU A 260 -21.12 0.84 5.83
CA LEU A 260 -20.58 2.09 6.37
C LEU A 260 -21.47 2.67 7.49
N GLN A 261 -22.79 2.54 7.37
CA GLN A 261 -23.74 2.93 8.41
C GLN A 261 -23.50 2.19 9.74
N VAL A 262 -23.13 0.89 9.68
CA VAL A 262 -22.81 0.11 10.88
C VAL A 262 -21.36 0.27 11.35
N SER A 263 -20.51 1.00 10.62
CA SER A 263 -19.06 1.15 10.87
C SER A 263 -18.58 2.63 10.92
N PRO A 264 -19.02 3.43 11.91
CA PRO A 264 -18.69 4.86 12.01
C PRO A 264 -17.20 5.16 12.29
N LYS A 265 -16.39 4.13 12.61
CA LYS A 265 -14.94 4.24 12.87
C LYS A 265 -14.09 3.92 11.65
N THR A 266 -14.70 3.81 10.46
CA THR A 266 -13.98 3.63 9.21
C THR A 266 -12.97 4.75 9.00
N LYS A 267 -11.69 4.37 8.85
CA LYS A 267 -10.56 5.27 8.65
C LYS A 267 -10.05 5.29 7.23
N ARG A 268 -10.25 4.19 6.48
CA ARG A 268 -9.74 4.03 5.13
C ARG A 268 -10.82 3.48 4.21
N ILE A 269 -11.05 4.20 3.11
CA ILE A 269 -11.92 3.75 2.02
C ILE A 269 -11.11 3.82 0.74
N SER A 270 -11.04 2.71 0.01
CA SER A 270 -10.46 2.66 -1.33
C SER A 270 -11.47 2.00 -2.24
N VAL A 271 -11.95 2.71 -3.25
CA VAL A 271 -12.90 2.18 -4.24
C VAL A 271 -12.35 2.47 -5.62
N SER A 272 -12.18 1.46 -6.45
CA SER A 272 -11.74 1.61 -7.84
C SER A 272 -12.48 0.66 -8.77
N GLY A 273 -12.66 1.02 -10.04
CA GLY A 273 -13.30 0.15 -11.03
C GLY A 273 -14.76 -0.23 -10.67
N CYS A 274 -15.45 0.65 -9.92
CA CYS A 274 -16.87 0.51 -9.58
C CYS A 274 -17.71 1.49 -10.42
N SER A 275 -19.01 1.28 -10.54
CA SER A 275 -19.92 2.14 -11.32
C SER A 275 -20.61 3.21 -10.46
N PHE A 276 -19.88 3.81 -9.50
CA PHE A 276 -20.42 4.84 -8.61
C PHE A 276 -20.29 6.22 -9.23
N ASN A 277 -21.35 7.02 -9.10
CA ASN A 277 -21.33 8.43 -9.47
C ASN A 277 -20.79 9.29 -8.31
N GLU A 278 -20.68 10.61 -8.50
CA GLU A 278 -20.13 11.52 -7.49
C GLU A 278 -21.06 11.71 -6.27
N GLU A 279 -22.38 11.61 -6.45
CA GLU A 279 -23.36 11.69 -5.36
C GLU A 279 -23.27 10.47 -4.42
N ASP A 280 -23.04 9.30 -5.01
CA ASP A 280 -22.79 8.05 -4.31
C ASP A 280 -21.55 8.19 -3.42
N MET A 281 -20.46 8.75 -3.97
CA MET A 281 -19.22 9.01 -3.22
C MET A 281 -19.44 10.03 -2.11
N CYS A 282 -20.20 11.10 -2.35
CA CYS A 282 -20.59 12.05 -1.31
C CYS A 282 -21.33 11.36 -0.15
N THR A 283 -22.25 10.45 -0.49
CA THR A 283 -23.02 9.69 0.49
C THR A 283 -22.11 8.80 1.33
N MET A 284 -21.14 8.12 0.70
CA MET A 284 -20.16 7.31 1.42
C MET A 284 -19.29 8.13 2.37
N VAL A 285 -18.82 9.30 1.93
CA VAL A 285 -18.01 10.22 2.74
C VAL A 285 -18.79 10.71 3.96
N LYS A 286 -20.06 11.10 3.78
CA LYS A 286 -20.95 11.56 4.87
C LYS A 286 -21.12 10.53 6.00
N LEU A 287 -21.00 9.24 5.68
CA LEU A 287 -21.09 8.15 6.67
C LEU A 287 -19.79 7.92 7.46
N CYS A 288 -18.68 8.55 7.06
CA CYS A 288 -17.35 8.25 7.58
C CYS A 288 -16.66 9.48 8.17
N PRO A 289 -17.08 9.98 9.36
CA PRO A 289 -16.49 11.17 9.97
C PRO A 289 -15.03 10.99 10.42
N ASN A 290 -14.60 9.74 10.64
CA ASN A 290 -13.24 9.40 11.07
C ASN A 290 -12.28 9.07 9.92
N LEU A 291 -12.66 9.40 8.68
CA LEU A 291 -11.87 9.06 7.50
C LEU A 291 -10.52 9.78 7.51
N VAL A 292 -9.46 9.01 7.30
CA VAL A 292 -8.06 9.46 7.25
C VAL A 292 -7.50 9.30 5.85
N ASP A 293 -7.87 8.24 5.15
CA ASP A 293 -7.43 7.93 3.78
C ASP A 293 -8.62 7.59 2.91
N ILE A 294 -8.81 8.35 1.83
CA ILE A 294 -9.79 8.05 0.80
C ILE A 294 -9.10 7.91 -0.55
N SER A 295 -9.40 6.80 -1.23
CA SER A 295 -8.95 6.56 -2.59
C SER A 295 -10.14 6.27 -3.48
N LEU A 296 -10.39 7.13 -4.45
CA LEU A 296 -11.39 6.91 -5.50
C LEU A 296 -10.59 6.68 -6.79
N GLY A 297 -10.36 5.43 -7.13
CA GLY A 297 -9.62 5.06 -8.34
C GLY A 297 -10.48 5.31 -9.59
N SER A 298 -9.86 5.19 -10.77
CA SER A 298 -10.52 5.39 -12.06
C SER A 298 -11.87 4.65 -12.14
N HIS A 299 -12.95 5.43 -12.13
CA HIS A 299 -14.31 4.98 -12.45
C HIS A 299 -14.57 5.00 -13.98
N MET A 300 -13.54 5.28 -14.78
CA MET A 300 -13.63 5.55 -16.23
C MET A 300 -13.64 4.28 -17.09
N SER A 301 -14.01 3.10 -16.54
CA SER A 301 -13.96 1.84 -17.31
C SER A 301 -14.87 1.81 -18.54
N ASN A 302 -15.76 2.80 -18.73
CA ASN A 302 -16.69 2.82 -19.87
C ASN A 302 -16.58 4.04 -20.79
N GLY A 303 -15.55 4.89 -20.67
CA GLY A 303 -15.37 6.05 -21.56
C GLY A 303 -16.52 7.09 -21.51
N GLN A 304 -17.47 6.92 -20.60
CA GLN A 304 -18.49 7.91 -20.32
C GLN A 304 -17.85 9.00 -19.47
N ILE A 305 -17.36 10.04 -20.14
CA ILE A 305 -17.10 11.32 -19.52
C ILE A 305 -18.45 11.73 -18.91
N PHE A 306 -18.56 11.70 -17.57
CA PHE A 306 -19.72 12.25 -16.88
C PHE A 306 -19.76 13.75 -17.17
N SER A 307 -20.43 14.07 -18.27
CA SER A 307 -20.65 15.41 -18.76
C SER A 307 -21.60 16.10 -17.76
N ARG A 308 -21.07 17.11 -17.05
CA ARG A 308 -21.80 18.23 -16.43
C ARG A 308 -22.48 18.02 -15.05
N SER A 309 -22.20 16.97 -14.28
CA SER A 309 -22.63 16.98 -12.87
C SER A 309 -21.74 17.92 -12.06
N SER A 310 -22.30 18.82 -11.25
CA SER A 310 -21.52 19.64 -10.29
C SER A 310 -21.06 18.83 -9.06
N GLY A 311 -20.94 17.51 -9.19
CA GLY A 311 -20.77 16.60 -8.06
C GLY A 311 -19.36 16.64 -7.48
N GLY A 312 -18.34 16.99 -8.28
CA GLY A 312 -16.96 17.15 -7.83
C GLY A 312 -16.80 18.20 -6.73
N ASP A 313 -17.43 19.37 -6.88
CA ASP A 313 -17.37 20.43 -5.87
C ASP A 313 -18.18 20.07 -4.62
N ALA A 314 -19.33 19.41 -4.79
CA ALA A 314 -20.10 18.88 -3.68
C ALA A 314 -19.31 17.81 -2.90
N PHE A 315 -18.53 16.99 -3.61
CA PHE A 315 -17.65 15.99 -3.02
C PHE A 315 -16.49 16.62 -2.25
N ALA A 316 -15.82 17.62 -2.82
CA ALA A 316 -14.85 18.45 -2.10
C ALA A 316 -15.47 19.05 -0.83
N GLY A 317 -16.69 19.59 -0.94
CA GLY A 317 -17.48 20.09 0.19
C GLY A 317 -17.73 19.04 1.28
N ALA A 318 -18.11 17.82 0.89
CA ALA A 318 -18.34 16.71 1.80
C ALA A 318 -17.06 16.28 2.53
N LEU A 319 -15.91 16.22 1.84
CA LEU A 319 -14.62 15.91 2.45
C LEU A 319 -14.22 16.97 3.48
N VAL A 320 -14.41 18.25 3.16
CA VAL A 320 -14.10 19.35 4.07
C VAL A 320 -15.02 19.34 5.29
N THR A 321 -16.31 19.13 5.11
CA THR A 321 -17.29 19.22 6.22
C THR A 321 -17.32 17.98 7.10
N THR A 322 -17.15 16.78 6.52
CA THR A 322 -17.36 15.52 7.24
C THR A 322 -16.07 14.90 7.75
N CYS A 323 -14.93 15.09 7.09
CA CYS A 323 -13.69 14.36 7.37
C CYS A 323 -12.59 15.28 7.95
N PRO A 324 -12.66 15.67 9.24
CA PRO A 324 -11.66 16.54 9.88
C PRO A 324 -10.25 15.97 9.94
N ASN A 325 -10.12 14.65 9.95
CA ASN A 325 -8.86 13.93 10.14
C ASN A 325 -8.23 13.45 8.82
N LEU A 326 -8.69 13.96 7.68
CA LEU A 326 -8.22 13.52 6.36
C LEU A 326 -6.74 13.88 6.16
N LYS A 327 -5.95 12.86 5.83
CA LYS A 327 -4.50 12.95 5.58
C LYS A 327 -4.09 12.41 4.22
N ALA A 328 -4.90 11.56 3.61
CA ALA A 328 -4.60 11.00 2.30
C ALA A 328 -5.85 11.08 1.42
N VAL A 329 -5.67 11.62 0.21
CA VAL A 329 -6.74 11.75 -0.77
C VAL A 329 -6.23 11.33 -2.15
N ASP A 330 -7.04 10.55 -2.84
CA ASP A 330 -6.93 10.29 -4.27
C ASP A 330 -8.16 10.87 -4.97
N LEU A 331 -7.94 11.91 -5.76
CA LEU A 331 -8.94 12.59 -6.57
C LEU A 331 -8.92 12.10 -8.03
N THR A 332 -8.37 10.91 -8.28
CA THR A 332 -8.32 10.30 -9.62
C THR A 332 -9.72 10.18 -10.22
N GLY A 333 -9.91 10.77 -11.39
CA GLY A 333 -11.16 10.61 -12.14
C GLY A 333 -12.34 11.45 -11.64
N ILE A 334 -12.13 12.40 -10.74
CA ILE A 334 -13.14 13.41 -10.40
C ILE A 334 -13.10 14.51 -11.45
N VAL A 335 -13.69 14.23 -12.62
CA VAL A 335 -13.58 15.07 -13.81
C VAL A 335 -14.36 16.38 -13.66
N SER A 336 -15.41 16.41 -12.83
CA SER A 336 -16.29 17.58 -12.68
C SER A 336 -15.88 18.58 -11.60
N MET A 337 -14.78 18.31 -10.89
CA MET A 337 -14.30 19.25 -9.86
C MET A 337 -13.77 20.51 -10.54
N THR A 338 -14.31 21.66 -10.14
CA THR A 338 -13.89 22.96 -10.64
C THR A 338 -12.74 23.52 -9.81
N ASP A 339 -12.13 24.60 -10.30
CA ASP A 339 -11.13 25.38 -9.56
C ASP A 339 -11.62 25.82 -8.18
N GLN A 340 -12.90 26.17 -8.06
CA GLN A 340 -13.48 26.62 -6.79
C GLN A 340 -13.55 25.48 -5.78
N GLY A 341 -14.06 24.30 -6.18
CA GLY A 341 -14.12 23.13 -5.31
C GLY A 341 -12.73 22.63 -4.91
N PHE A 342 -11.80 22.59 -5.86
CA PHE A 342 -10.42 22.16 -5.61
C PHE A 342 -9.68 23.13 -4.66
N THR A 343 -9.76 24.44 -4.92
CA THR A 343 -9.15 25.46 -4.06
C THR A 343 -9.77 25.46 -2.67
N TYR A 344 -11.10 25.32 -2.57
CA TYR A 344 -11.79 25.20 -1.29
C TYR A 344 -11.29 23.99 -0.50
N PHE A 345 -11.20 22.82 -1.14
CA PHE A 345 -10.64 21.62 -0.52
C PHE A 345 -9.21 21.82 -0.01
N LEU A 346 -8.32 22.34 -0.86
CA LEU A 346 -6.92 22.56 -0.50
C LEU A 346 -6.78 23.61 0.62
N SER A 347 -7.54 24.69 0.58
CA SER A 347 -7.48 25.73 1.63
C SER A 347 -7.85 25.18 3.01
N ALA A 348 -8.80 24.24 3.06
CA ALA A 348 -9.28 23.65 4.30
C ALA A 348 -8.44 22.44 4.78
N ARG A 349 -7.93 21.62 3.84
CA ARG A 349 -7.27 20.34 4.16
C ARG A 349 -5.78 20.27 3.82
N GLY A 350 -5.27 21.20 3.01
CA GLY A 350 -3.88 21.21 2.56
C GLY A 350 -2.86 21.16 3.70
N LYS A 351 -3.15 21.82 4.82
CA LYS A 351 -2.26 21.84 6.00
C LYS A 351 -2.13 20.51 6.72
N THR A 352 -3.08 19.59 6.56
CA THR A 352 -3.04 18.26 7.23
C THR A 352 -2.71 17.13 6.26
N LEU A 353 -2.64 17.43 4.97
CA LEU A 353 -2.55 16.43 3.92
C LEU A 353 -1.12 15.87 3.81
N GLN A 354 -1.01 14.56 3.83
CA GLN A 354 0.23 13.79 3.71
C GLN A 354 0.36 13.08 2.36
N LYS A 355 -0.76 12.75 1.72
CA LYS A 355 -0.81 12.17 0.37
C LYS A 355 -1.86 12.88 -0.46
N LEU A 356 -1.46 13.35 -1.64
CA LEU A 356 -2.32 13.90 -2.67
C LEU A 356 -2.06 13.18 -3.98
N GLN A 357 -3.11 12.61 -4.55
CA GLN A 357 -3.07 12.06 -5.89
C GLN A 357 -4.14 12.72 -6.75
N ILE A 358 -3.71 13.24 -7.89
CA ILE A 358 -4.55 13.91 -8.87
C ILE A 358 -4.27 13.25 -10.21
N ARG A 359 -5.32 12.73 -10.84
CA ARG A 359 -5.22 12.15 -12.17
C ARG A 359 -6.43 12.57 -13.00
N LEU A 360 -6.23 12.81 -14.30
CA LEU A 360 -7.29 13.19 -15.24
C LEU A 360 -8.00 14.50 -14.85
N ALA A 361 -7.28 15.44 -14.25
CA ALA A 361 -7.82 16.74 -13.84
C ALA A 361 -7.90 17.73 -15.02
N MET A 362 -8.85 17.49 -15.92
CA MET A 362 -9.01 18.27 -17.17
C MET A 362 -9.68 19.63 -16.97
N GLN A 363 -10.45 19.81 -15.88
CA GLN A 363 -11.17 21.06 -15.59
C GLN A 363 -10.44 21.98 -14.61
N ILE A 364 -9.34 21.52 -14.02
CA ILE A 364 -8.58 22.28 -13.02
C ILE A 364 -7.54 23.13 -13.76
N SER A 365 -7.61 24.45 -13.60
CA SER A 365 -6.69 25.40 -14.21
C SER A 365 -5.31 25.37 -13.56
N VAL A 366 -4.35 26.00 -14.25
CA VAL A 366 -2.98 26.20 -13.75
C VAL A 366 -2.98 26.98 -12.43
N ASP A 367 -3.84 28.00 -12.31
CA ASP A 367 -3.95 28.81 -11.09
C ASP A 367 -4.45 27.99 -9.91
N ALA A 368 -5.43 27.13 -10.13
CA ALA A 368 -5.93 26.22 -9.10
C ALA A 368 -4.89 25.15 -8.71
N LEU A 369 -4.14 24.60 -9.67
CA LEU A 369 -3.04 23.67 -9.40
C LEU A 369 -1.91 24.33 -8.59
N SER A 370 -1.61 25.61 -8.84
CA SER A 370 -0.61 26.36 -8.06
C SER A 370 -0.97 26.46 -6.56
N GLN A 371 -2.26 26.31 -6.21
CA GLN A 371 -2.71 26.28 -4.82
C GLN A 371 -2.21 25.04 -4.07
N ILE A 372 -1.82 23.96 -4.75
CA ILE A 372 -1.17 22.81 -4.09
C ILE A 372 0.07 23.31 -3.34
N GLY A 373 0.90 24.08 -4.03
CA GLY A 373 2.10 24.65 -3.47
C GLY A 373 1.82 25.56 -2.27
N ARG A 374 0.83 26.45 -2.39
CA ARG A 374 0.48 27.45 -1.36
C ARG A 374 -0.22 26.85 -0.13
N CYS A 375 -1.17 25.95 -0.35
CA CYS A 375 -2.00 25.40 0.72
C CYS A 375 -1.36 24.20 1.44
N CYS A 376 -0.51 23.44 0.75
CA CYS A 376 0.20 22.29 1.33
C CYS A 376 1.61 22.64 1.84
N ALA A 377 1.99 23.92 1.81
CA ALA A 377 3.31 24.44 2.15
C ALA A 377 3.76 24.17 3.61
N PHE A 378 2.88 23.71 4.48
CA PHE A 378 3.16 23.48 5.91
C PHE A 378 3.98 22.21 6.21
N GLY A 379 4.57 21.58 5.18
CA GLY A 379 5.52 20.49 5.36
C GLY A 379 4.91 19.14 5.77
N TYR A 380 3.60 18.94 5.57
CA TYR A 380 2.98 17.65 5.87
C TYR A 380 2.89 16.73 4.66
N LEU A 381 2.92 17.29 3.44
CA LEU A 381 2.76 16.52 2.22
C LEU A 381 4.02 15.69 1.93
N LYS A 382 3.87 14.37 1.96
CA LYS A 382 4.94 13.40 1.76
C LYS A 382 4.85 12.65 0.44
N LYS A 383 3.65 12.55 -0.14
CA LYS A 383 3.40 11.79 -1.36
C LYS A 383 2.57 12.62 -2.32
N LEU A 384 3.12 12.88 -3.51
CA LEU A 384 2.43 13.59 -4.57
C LEU A 384 2.42 12.73 -5.84
N THR A 385 1.24 12.55 -6.41
CA THR A 385 1.06 11.90 -7.72
C THR A 385 0.28 12.85 -8.62
N LEU A 386 0.87 13.17 -9.77
CA LEU A 386 0.28 13.99 -10.83
C LEU A 386 0.26 13.15 -12.11
N ALA A 387 -0.93 12.84 -12.64
CA ALA A 387 -1.05 12.05 -13.86
C ALA A 387 -2.04 12.62 -14.87
N ASN A 388 -1.65 12.64 -16.14
CA ASN A 388 -2.49 13.04 -17.28
C ASN A 388 -3.20 14.38 -17.01
N ILE A 389 -2.42 15.41 -16.70
CA ILE A 389 -2.87 16.78 -16.47
C ILE A 389 -2.35 17.61 -17.64
N PRO A 390 -3.18 17.98 -18.62
CA PRO A 390 -2.73 18.53 -19.91
C PRO A 390 -2.06 19.90 -19.77
N HIS A 391 -2.43 20.66 -18.74
CA HIS A 391 -1.90 22.00 -18.48
C HIS A 391 -0.65 21.98 -17.57
N MET A 392 -0.13 20.80 -17.23
CA MET A 392 1.05 20.70 -16.38
C MET A 392 2.31 21.00 -17.20
N THR A 393 2.91 22.15 -16.94
CA THR A 393 4.19 22.60 -17.52
C THR A 393 5.32 22.49 -16.50
N ASP A 394 6.55 22.60 -16.99
CA ASP A 394 7.77 22.70 -16.19
C ASP A 394 7.67 23.79 -15.12
N GLU A 395 7.31 25.01 -15.52
CA GLU A 395 7.18 26.17 -14.62
C GLU A 395 6.15 25.93 -13.51
N LEU A 396 4.99 25.36 -13.85
CA LEU A 396 3.95 25.06 -12.87
C LEU A 396 4.42 24.00 -11.87
N LEU A 397 5.05 22.91 -12.35
CA LEU A 397 5.54 21.86 -11.48
C LEU A 397 6.65 22.38 -10.56
N MET A 398 7.58 23.19 -11.08
CA MET A 398 8.60 23.84 -10.26
C MET A 398 7.95 24.75 -9.21
N SER A 399 6.99 25.59 -9.58
CA SER A 399 6.27 26.48 -8.65
C SER A 399 5.57 25.71 -7.52
N ILE A 400 4.91 24.58 -7.84
CA ILE A 400 4.26 23.71 -6.85
C ILE A 400 5.30 23.13 -5.86
N LEU A 401 6.46 22.71 -6.36
CA LEU A 401 7.48 22.04 -5.55
C LEU A 401 8.39 23.02 -4.78
N GLU A 402 8.60 24.22 -5.31
CA GLU A 402 9.43 25.27 -4.73
C GLU A 402 8.84 25.80 -3.43
N SER A 403 7.51 25.89 -3.34
CA SER A 403 6.78 26.49 -2.22
C SER A 403 6.72 25.59 -0.97
N LEU A 404 7.87 25.17 -0.45
CA LEU A 404 8.07 24.44 0.82
C LEU A 404 7.78 22.92 0.80
N LEU A 405 7.45 22.31 -0.34
CA LEU A 405 7.38 20.84 -0.46
C LEU A 405 8.76 20.15 -0.46
N ARG A 406 9.82 20.96 -0.61
CA ARG A 406 11.23 20.56 -0.77
C ARG A 406 11.74 19.59 0.30
N GLU A 407 11.38 19.85 1.56
CA GLU A 407 11.94 19.16 2.73
C GLU A 407 11.08 18.00 3.23
N THR A 408 9.93 17.73 2.61
CA THR A 408 8.96 16.79 3.17
C THR A 408 8.49 15.75 2.17
N LEU A 409 8.66 16.02 0.87
CA LEU A 409 8.25 15.12 -0.19
C LEU A 409 9.16 13.89 -0.27
N GLU A 410 8.63 12.73 0.13
CA GLU A 410 9.34 11.45 0.11
C GLU A 410 9.03 10.61 -1.15
N PHE A 411 7.88 10.85 -1.79
CA PHE A 411 7.42 10.15 -2.98
C PHE A 411 6.84 11.13 -4.00
N LEU A 412 7.32 11.04 -5.23
CA LEU A 412 6.80 11.78 -6.38
C LEU A 412 6.53 10.83 -7.54
N GLN A 413 5.32 10.92 -8.10
CA GLN A 413 4.96 10.24 -9.34
C GLN A 413 4.45 11.24 -10.37
N LEU A 414 5.09 11.24 -11.54
CA LEU A 414 4.76 12.06 -12.69
C LEU A 414 4.37 11.11 -13.83
N GLU A 415 3.15 11.26 -14.36
CA GLU A 415 2.63 10.34 -15.37
C GLU A 415 1.91 11.03 -16.53
N ALA A 416 2.26 10.72 -17.78
CA ALA A 416 1.63 11.33 -18.97
C ALA A 416 1.62 12.87 -18.93
N LEU A 417 2.75 13.46 -18.54
CA LEU A 417 2.93 14.91 -18.43
C LEU A 417 3.95 15.41 -19.46
N ASN A 418 3.86 16.70 -19.81
CA ASN A 418 4.81 17.39 -20.69
C ASN A 418 5.93 18.06 -19.87
N ILE A 419 6.75 17.23 -19.22
CA ILE A 419 7.84 17.69 -18.34
C ILE A 419 9.19 17.41 -18.98
N SER A 420 10.08 18.39 -18.99
CA SER A 420 11.42 18.28 -19.56
C SER A 420 12.45 17.73 -18.57
N ASP A 421 13.60 17.34 -19.12
CA ASP A 421 14.74 16.88 -18.33
C ASP A 421 15.24 17.93 -17.36
N SER A 422 15.21 19.19 -17.76
CA SER A 422 15.65 20.29 -16.91
C SER A 422 14.85 20.34 -15.60
N THR A 423 13.54 20.07 -15.67
CA THR A 423 12.68 19.94 -14.51
C THR A 423 12.98 18.71 -13.69
N VAL A 424 13.26 17.56 -14.31
CA VAL A 424 13.66 16.35 -13.57
C VAL A 424 14.99 16.57 -12.83
N ALA A 425 15.96 17.26 -13.46
CA ALA A 425 17.20 17.69 -12.83
C ALA A 425 16.93 18.56 -11.61
N TRP A 426 16.10 19.58 -11.81
CA TRP A 426 15.74 20.55 -10.79
C TRP A 426 15.01 19.89 -9.63
N ILE A 427 14.07 18.98 -9.90
CA ILE A 427 13.37 18.18 -8.87
C ILE A 427 14.39 17.46 -8.01
N GLY A 428 15.40 16.88 -8.62
CA GLY A 428 16.42 16.20 -7.86
C GLY A 428 17.24 17.13 -6.97
N GLN A 429 17.76 18.20 -7.54
CA GLN A 429 18.53 19.19 -6.78
C GLN A 429 17.69 19.81 -5.65
N THR A 430 16.37 19.87 -5.87
CA THR A 430 15.45 20.53 -4.97
C THR A 430 14.90 19.58 -3.91
N CYS A 431 14.23 18.49 -4.27
CA CYS A 431 13.57 17.59 -3.34
C CYS A 431 14.56 16.61 -2.67
N THR A 432 15.35 17.12 -1.72
CA THR A 432 16.42 16.37 -1.06
C THR A 432 15.94 15.18 -0.21
N GLU A 433 14.68 15.22 0.28
CA GLU A 433 14.06 14.11 1.02
C GLU A 433 13.43 13.03 0.14
N LEU A 434 13.49 13.18 -1.18
CA LEU A 434 12.83 12.27 -2.11
C LEU A 434 13.47 10.87 -2.04
N LYS A 435 12.68 9.89 -1.61
CA LYS A 435 13.08 8.48 -1.50
C LYS A 435 12.64 7.65 -2.70
N GLN A 436 11.55 8.08 -3.34
CA GLN A 436 10.99 7.40 -4.50
C GLN A 436 10.53 8.38 -5.57
N LEU A 437 11.02 8.15 -6.80
CA LEU A 437 10.62 8.87 -8.00
C LEU A 437 10.07 7.87 -9.01
N ARG A 438 8.89 8.17 -9.55
CA ARG A 438 8.26 7.42 -10.64
C ARG A 438 7.99 8.36 -11.82
N LEU A 439 8.57 8.04 -12.97
CA LEU A 439 8.39 8.74 -14.23
C LEU A 439 7.68 7.78 -15.19
N CYS A 440 6.44 8.07 -15.55
CA CYS A 440 5.60 7.16 -16.33
C CYS A 440 5.08 7.86 -17.59
N GLY A 441 5.35 7.38 -18.80
CA GLY A 441 4.75 7.92 -20.01
C GLY A 441 4.97 9.42 -20.24
N LEU A 442 6.11 9.97 -19.84
CA LEU A 442 6.45 11.38 -20.10
C LEU A 442 6.41 11.67 -21.61
N ASN A 443 5.84 12.80 -22.00
CA ASN A 443 5.68 13.14 -23.43
C ASN A 443 6.96 13.68 -24.07
N GLN A 444 7.91 14.14 -23.25
CA GLN A 444 9.20 14.63 -23.71
C GLN A 444 10.27 13.53 -23.60
N PRO A 445 11.29 13.55 -24.47
CA PRO A 445 12.44 12.67 -24.32
C PRO A 445 13.11 12.87 -22.96
N LEU A 446 13.67 11.77 -22.42
CA LEU A 446 14.35 11.78 -21.13
C LEU A 446 15.83 11.42 -21.27
N ASP A 447 16.72 12.40 -21.15
CA ASP A 447 18.16 12.17 -21.00
C ASP A 447 18.44 11.69 -19.56
N LEU A 448 18.71 10.40 -19.42
CA LEU A 448 19.02 9.83 -18.11
C LEU A 448 20.27 10.44 -17.50
N THR A 449 21.20 10.98 -18.29
CA THR A 449 22.38 11.64 -17.72
C THR A 449 22.00 12.77 -16.79
N VAL A 450 20.83 13.38 -16.92
CA VAL A 450 20.36 14.42 -16.02
C VAL A 450 20.07 13.88 -14.61
N ILE A 451 19.58 12.63 -14.52
CA ILE A 451 19.38 11.92 -13.25
C ILE A 451 20.73 11.40 -12.71
N LEU A 452 21.63 11.01 -13.61
CA LEU A 452 22.87 10.28 -13.29
C LEU A 452 24.07 11.18 -12.99
N SER A 453 24.16 12.32 -13.66
CA SER A 453 25.38 13.11 -13.76
C SER A 453 25.69 13.78 -12.42
N GLY A 454 26.78 13.36 -11.80
CA GLY A 454 27.22 13.83 -10.48
C GLY A 454 27.84 15.22 -10.45
N ARG A 455 27.35 16.17 -11.27
CA ARG A 455 27.70 17.59 -11.09
C ARG A 455 26.98 18.21 -9.89
N SER A 456 25.97 17.53 -9.35
CA SER A 456 25.37 17.78 -8.04
C SER A 456 24.82 16.44 -7.54
N LEU A 457 24.71 16.26 -6.22
CA LEU A 457 24.01 15.11 -5.64
C LEU A 457 22.52 15.26 -5.96
N THR A 458 22.14 15.04 -7.21
CA THR A 458 20.80 15.32 -7.74
C THR A 458 19.75 14.52 -6.98
N PHE A 459 20.06 13.46 -6.26
CA PHE A 459 19.05 12.73 -5.50
C PHE A 459 19.68 12.12 -4.24
N PRO A 460 19.88 12.92 -3.18
CA PRO A 460 20.73 12.52 -2.06
C PRO A 460 20.09 11.44 -1.18
N LYS A 461 18.77 11.19 -1.27
CA LYS A 461 18.06 10.16 -0.50
C LYS A 461 17.27 9.17 -1.35
N LEU A 462 17.36 9.26 -2.68
CA LEU A 462 16.58 8.42 -3.58
C LEU A 462 17.02 6.97 -3.48
N ARG A 463 16.04 6.10 -3.21
CA ARG A 463 16.23 4.65 -3.10
C ARG A 463 15.59 3.93 -4.26
N HIS A 464 14.42 4.39 -4.69
CA HIS A 464 13.62 3.75 -5.73
C HIS A 464 13.41 4.69 -6.91
N LEU A 465 13.90 4.31 -8.08
CA LEU A 465 13.62 4.97 -9.35
C LEU A 465 12.86 4.02 -10.26
N ILE A 466 11.71 4.46 -10.75
CA ILE A 466 10.90 3.71 -11.71
C ILE A 466 10.68 4.59 -12.91
N ILE A 467 11.07 4.08 -14.08
CA ILE A 467 10.86 4.72 -15.36
C ILE A 467 10.03 3.75 -16.20
N GLN A 468 8.84 4.18 -16.62
CA GLN A 468 7.89 3.32 -17.29
C GLN A 468 7.34 4.01 -18.53
N ASP A 469 7.27 3.31 -19.65
CA ASP A 469 6.59 3.74 -20.89
C ASP A 469 7.00 5.14 -21.39
N THR A 470 8.17 5.64 -21.01
CA THR A 470 8.68 6.93 -21.48
C THR A 470 9.37 6.73 -22.84
N PRO A 471 8.83 7.28 -23.94
CA PRO A 471 9.49 7.22 -25.24
C PRO A 471 10.81 8.00 -25.21
N ASN A 472 11.74 7.62 -26.08
CA ASN A 472 12.97 8.39 -26.34
C ASN A 472 13.85 8.61 -25.09
N ILE A 473 14.09 7.55 -24.31
CA ILE A 473 15.17 7.58 -23.34
C ILE A 473 16.50 7.41 -24.07
N PHE A 474 17.35 8.42 -24.02
CA PHE A 474 18.70 8.36 -24.58
C PHE A 474 19.76 8.82 -23.59
N GLU A 475 21.01 8.61 -23.98
CA GLU A 475 22.20 9.13 -23.31
C GLU A 475 22.94 9.95 -24.35
N GLU A 476 22.61 11.25 -24.49
CA GLU A 476 23.20 12.10 -25.54
C GLU A 476 24.64 12.43 -25.20
N THR A 477 24.90 12.65 -23.91
CA THR A 477 26.23 12.89 -23.39
C THR A 477 26.80 11.59 -22.84
N SER A 478 27.78 10.99 -23.52
CA SER A 478 28.52 9.87 -22.92
C SER A 478 28.97 10.30 -21.52
N LEU A 479 28.58 9.54 -20.48
CA LEU A 479 28.99 9.74 -19.09
C LEU A 479 30.52 9.77 -18.89
N MET A 480 31.27 9.48 -19.97
CA MET A 480 32.70 9.63 -20.13
C MET A 480 33.11 11.12 -20.20
N CYS A 481 33.48 11.65 -19.03
CA CYS A 481 34.45 12.75 -18.92
C CYS A 481 34.05 14.13 -19.50
N GLN A 482 32.93 14.72 -19.09
CA GLN A 482 32.74 16.17 -19.27
C GLN A 482 33.50 17.03 -18.24
N HIS A 483 34.32 16.46 -17.37
CA HIS A 483 35.10 17.23 -16.38
C HIS A 483 36.25 18.04 -17.01
N GLN A 484 36.67 17.74 -18.25
CA GLN A 484 37.77 18.45 -18.92
C GLN A 484 37.34 19.54 -19.91
N ALA A 485 36.09 19.55 -20.39
CA ALA A 485 35.67 20.48 -21.44
C ALA A 485 35.06 21.79 -20.91
N TYR A 486 34.45 21.78 -19.72
CA TYR A 486 33.74 22.95 -19.17
C TYR A 486 34.49 23.72 -18.07
N THR A 487 35.57 23.16 -17.51
CA THR A 487 36.46 23.90 -16.59
C THR A 487 37.25 25.01 -17.30
N LYS A 488 37.22 25.04 -18.65
CA LYS A 488 37.73 26.18 -19.42
C LYS A 488 36.77 27.37 -19.52
N THR A 489 35.46 27.17 -19.35
CA THR A 489 34.46 28.25 -19.48
C THR A 489 33.89 28.72 -18.14
N THR A 490 34.01 27.95 -17.06
CA THR A 490 33.63 28.43 -15.71
C THR A 490 34.75 29.19 -15.00
N ASN A 491 36.00 29.12 -15.48
CA ASN A 491 37.07 29.98 -14.98
C ASN A 491 36.88 31.45 -15.37
N ASP A 492 36.08 31.75 -16.40
CA ASP A 492 35.79 33.13 -16.81
C ASP A 492 34.63 33.77 -16.03
N LEU A 493 33.77 32.97 -15.39
CA LEU A 493 32.64 33.48 -14.58
C LEU A 493 32.97 33.56 -13.08
N VAL A 494 33.84 32.68 -12.56
CA VAL A 494 34.30 32.75 -11.15
C VAL A 494 35.35 33.85 -10.95
N SER A 495 36.00 34.33 -12.02
CA SER A 495 36.96 35.44 -11.93
C SER A 495 36.29 36.79 -11.63
N ILE A 496 35.03 36.99 -12.05
CA ILE A 496 34.30 38.26 -11.85
C ILE A 496 33.90 38.44 -10.37
N GLU A 497 33.44 37.37 -9.70
CA GLU A 497 33.09 37.45 -8.26
C GLU A 497 34.31 37.55 -7.34
N ILE A 498 35.47 37.00 -7.75
CA ILE A 498 36.70 37.08 -6.95
C ILE A 498 37.37 38.45 -7.06
N ASP A 499 37.28 39.13 -8.21
CA ASP A 499 37.83 40.48 -8.37
C ASP A 499 36.96 41.54 -7.67
N GLU A 500 35.63 41.38 -7.61
CA GLU A 500 34.75 42.24 -6.79
C GLU A 500 34.97 42.03 -5.27
N LEU A 501 35.32 40.82 -4.83
CA LEU A 501 35.67 40.54 -3.44
C LEU A 501 37.07 41.06 -3.07
N LYS A 502 38.01 41.11 -4.02
CA LYS A 502 39.34 41.71 -3.80
C LYS A 502 39.30 43.23 -3.75
N GLU A 503 38.51 43.89 -4.60
CA GLU A 503 38.32 45.35 -4.55
C GLU A 503 37.71 45.80 -3.21
N ARG A 504 36.75 45.05 -2.65
CA ARG A 504 36.21 45.32 -1.31
C ARG A 504 37.23 45.10 -0.19
N LEU A 505 38.07 44.07 -0.28
CA LEU A 505 39.09 43.80 0.73
C LEU A 505 40.26 44.79 0.68
N ILE A 506 40.53 45.40 -0.49
CA ILE A 506 41.58 46.40 -0.69
C ILE A 506 41.12 47.79 -0.22
N SER A 507 39.82 48.11 -0.35
CA SER A 507 39.21 49.32 0.22
C SER A 507 39.35 49.37 1.75
N ASP A 508 39.08 48.25 2.44
CA ASP A 508 39.04 48.17 3.90
C ASP A 508 40.43 48.19 4.58
N ILE A 509 41.50 48.03 3.80
CA ILE A 509 42.90 48.05 4.32
C ILE A 509 43.56 49.44 4.14
N SER A 510 42.91 50.39 3.45
CA SER A 510 43.50 51.69 3.12
C SER A 510 43.36 52.79 4.19
N GLU A 511 42.73 52.54 5.35
CA GLU A 511 42.50 53.56 6.39
C GLU A 511 43.42 53.51 7.62
N MET A 512 44.62 52.92 7.54
CA MET A 512 45.61 53.04 8.62
C MET A 512 47.02 53.38 8.14
N ASP A 513 47.40 54.64 8.37
CA ASP A 513 48.78 55.15 8.48
C ASP A 513 48.79 56.08 9.74
N PRO A 514 49.90 56.28 10.50
CA PRO A 514 51.25 56.61 10.00
C PRO A 514 52.41 55.75 10.57
N SER A 515 53.36 55.39 9.69
CA SER A 515 54.83 55.73 9.66
C SER A 515 55.69 55.83 10.96
N PRO A 516 57.06 55.86 10.93
CA PRO A 516 58.03 55.59 9.83
C PRO A 516 59.28 54.72 10.24
N ILE A 517 60.16 54.37 9.28
CA ILE A 517 61.64 54.59 9.28
C ILE A 517 62.40 53.69 8.26
N LEU A 518 63.10 54.39 7.34
CA LEU A 518 64.37 54.14 6.62
C LEU A 518 64.57 53.06 5.53
N ALA A 519 64.92 53.61 4.35
CA ALA A 519 66.06 53.30 3.47
C ALA A 519 65.82 52.49 2.17
N SER A 520 66.13 53.20 1.08
CA SER A 520 66.19 52.91 -0.37
C SER A 520 67.55 52.28 -0.80
N PRO A 521 67.92 52.18 -2.11
CA PRO A 521 67.19 51.88 -3.37
C PRO A 521 67.93 50.84 -4.28
N GLU A 522 67.51 50.75 -5.57
CA GLU A 522 68.22 50.29 -6.80
C GLU A 522 67.76 48.92 -7.36
N LEU A 523 67.55 48.64 -8.66
CA LEU A 523 67.77 49.32 -9.95
C LEU A 523 67.06 48.52 -11.11
N ARG A 524 66.61 49.21 -12.17
CA ARG A 524 66.58 48.87 -13.63
C ARG A 524 65.87 47.61 -14.21
N THR A 525 64.72 47.83 -14.88
CA THR A 525 64.41 47.84 -16.35
C THR A 525 65.14 46.87 -17.35
N PRO A 526 64.72 46.74 -18.66
CA PRO A 526 63.90 45.64 -19.22
C PRO A 526 64.52 45.06 -20.54
N LEU A 527 63.79 44.24 -21.32
CA LEU A 527 63.80 44.08 -22.82
C LEU A 527 63.15 42.72 -23.16
N ALA A 528 62.05 42.59 -23.91
CA ALA A 528 61.78 42.89 -25.34
C ALA A 528 62.60 42.02 -26.33
N GLY A 529 61.92 41.19 -27.14
CA GLY A 529 62.57 40.48 -28.25
C GLY A 529 61.77 39.39 -28.97
N ILE A 530 60.92 39.81 -29.93
CA ILE A 530 60.77 39.27 -31.30
C ILE A 530 60.35 37.80 -31.49
N LEU A 531 59.19 37.60 -32.14
CA LEU A 531 58.80 36.35 -32.82
C LEU A 531 58.17 36.71 -34.18
N ASN A 532 58.81 36.25 -35.26
CA ASN A 532 58.24 36.16 -36.61
C ASN A 532 58.59 34.80 -37.23
N ASP A 533 57.62 34.28 -37.97
CA ASP A 533 57.66 33.31 -39.07
C ASP A 533 57.91 31.80 -38.87
N LYS A 534 56.78 31.07 -38.91
CA LYS A 534 56.34 30.11 -39.95
C LYS A 534 57.17 28.83 -40.28
N PRO A 535 56.51 27.79 -40.85
CA PRO A 535 56.69 26.40 -40.42
C PRO A 535 57.44 25.54 -41.43
N THR A 536 58.08 24.49 -40.93
CA THR A 536 58.51 23.36 -41.76
C THR A 536 58.04 22.05 -41.12
N ALA A 537 57.41 21.24 -41.97
CA ALA A 537 56.97 19.90 -41.68
C ALA A 537 58.17 19.01 -41.35
N ASP A 538 58.05 18.21 -40.29
CA ASP A 538 58.84 16.99 -40.20
C ASP A 538 58.10 15.87 -39.48
N THR A 539 58.29 14.69 -40.05
CA THR A 539 57.51 13.48 -39.82
C THR A 539 58.29 12.59 -38.87
N THR A 540 57.91 12.55 -37.59
CA THR A 540 58.51 11.60 -36.64
C THR A 540 57.44 10.84 -35.86
N GLN A 541 57.38 9.54 -36.14
CA GLN A 541 56.64 8.52 -35.39
C GLN A 541 57.11 8.51 -33.92
N HIS A 542 56.25 8.99 -33.01
CA HIS A 542 56.39 8.70 -31.58
C HIS A 542 55.43 7.57 -31.18
N ARG A 543 56.03 6.47 -30.70
CA ARG A 543 55.39 5.41 -29.90
C ARG A 543 54.54 6.04 -28.79
N ARG A 544 53.22 5.84 -28.85
CA ARG A 544 52.31 6.10 -27.72
C ARG A 544 52.55 5.04 -26.64
N SER A 545 53.24 5.42 -25.57
CA SER A 545 53.18 4.71 -24.30
C SER A 545 51.75 4.81 -23.75
N SER A 546 51.13 3.68 -23.47
CA SER A 546 49.83 3.58 -22.85
C SER A 546 49.92 4.04 -21.39
N VAL A 547 49.49 5.26 -21.11
CA VAL A 547 49.26 5.72 -19.74
C VAL A 547 48.04 4.98 -19.20
N PRO A 548 48.10 4.34 -18.02
CA PRO A 548 46.95 3.65 -17.46
C PRO A 548 45.82 4.64 -17.19
N PHE A 549 44.64 4.36 -17.72
CA PHE A 549 43.41 5.11 -17.46
C PHE A 549 43.16 5.15 -15.94
N LYS A 550 43.45 6.29 -15.30
CA LYS A 550 42.94 6.58 -13.95
C LYS A 550 41.42 6.67 -14.06
N THR A 551 40.73 5.68 -13.51
CA THR A 551 39.27 5.65 -13.41
C THR A 551 38.83 6.82 -12.53
N VAL A 552 38.47 7.94 -13.13
CA VAL A 552 37.82 9.05 -12.41
C VAL A 552 36.47 8.51 -11.94
N ARG A 553 36.31 8.38 -10.62
CA ARG A 553 35.01 7.99 -10.05
C ARG A 553 34.06 9.17 -10.24
N CYS A 554 33.20 9.10 -11.24
CA CYS A 554 32.05 10.00 -11.35
C CYS A 554 31.25 9.89 -10.04
N GLN A 555 30.99 11.02 -9.38
CA GLN A 555 29.98 11.05 -8.33
C GLN A 555 28.65 10.67 -8.98
N ILE A 556 27.85 9.88 -8.27
CA ILE A 556 26.58 9.37 -8.79
C ILE A 556 25.49 10.27 -8.24
N GLY A 557 24.60 10.79 -9.10
CA GLY A 557 23.51 11.67 -8.68
C GLY A 557 22.63 11.06 -7.59
N ALA A 558 22.42 9.75 -7.60
CA ALA A 558 21.63 8.99 -6.62
C ALA A 558 22.49 7.91 -5.91
N PRO A 559 23.28 8.26 -4.88
CA PRO A 559 24.24 7.34 -4.26
C PRO A 559 23.59 6.19 -3.46
N TYR A 560 22.34 6.36 -3.01
CA TYR A 560 21.61 5.35 -2.23
C TYR A 560 20.55 4.57 -3.05
N LEU A 561 20.60 4.68 -4.38
CA LEU A 561 19.67 3.98 -5.24
C LEU A 561 19.87 2.46 -5.08
N ASN A 562 18.85 1.79 -4.55
CA ASN A 562 18.88 0.35 -4.33
C ASN A 562 17.86 -0.41 -5.20
N ARG A 563 16.92 0.30 -5.82
CA ARG A 563 15.93 -0.26 -6.74
C ARG A 563 15.80 0.61 -7.98
N LEU A 564 16.03 0.01 -9.13
CA LEU A 564 15.83 0.62 -10.44
C LEU A 564 14.92 -0.27 -11.27
N GLU A 565 13.81 0.29 -11.75
CA GLU A 565 12.88 -0.39 -12.65
C GLU A 565 12.72 0.44 -13.92
N ILE A 566 12.97 -0.19 -15.06
CA ILE A 566 12.84 0.40 -16.38
C ILE A 566 11.89 -0.51 -17.16
N ILE A 567 10.68 -0.04 -17.45
CA ILE A 567 9.59 -0.86 -17.99
C ILE A 567 9.06 -0.21 -19.27
N GLY A 568 8.90 -0.98 -20.34
CA GLY A 568 8.30 -0.48 -21.59
C GLY A 568 9.13 0.57 -22.34
N CYS A 569 10.37 0.78 -21.94
CA CYS A 569 11.27 1.76 -22.56
C CYS A 569 12.02 1.11 -23.72
N THR A 570 11.49 1.23 -24.94
CA THR A 570 11.95 0.47 -26.10
C THR A 570 13.25 0.99 -26.74
N GLU A 571 13.63 2.23 -26.46
CA GLU A 571 14.73 2.91 -27.15
C GLU A 571 16.05 2.94 -26.37
N ILE A 572 16.08 2.42 -25.14
CA ILE A 572 17.33 2.41 -24.38
C ILE A 572 18.34 1.45 -25.02
N SER A 573 19.53 1.97 -25.32
CA SER A 573 20.64 1.16 -25.80
C SER A 573 21.19 0.24 -24.71
N GLU A 574 21.61 -0.97 -25.10
CA GLU A 574 22.29 -1.91 -24.19
C GLU A 574 23.54 -1.28 -23.54
N LYS A 575 24.26 -0.42 -24.29
CA LYS A 575 25.42 0.32 -23.77
C LYS A 575 25.01 1.22 -22.61
N THR A 576 23.92 1.97 -22.74
CA THR A 576 23.38 2.84 -21.69
C THR A 576 22.97 2.04 -20.46
N LEU A 577 22.29 0.89 -20.64
CA LEU A 577 21.94 0.00 -19.50
C LEU A 577 23.17 -0.52 -18.76
N VAL A 578 24.21 -0.95 -19.49
CA VAL A 578 25.47 -1.38 -18.87
C VAL A 578 26.09 -0.22 -18.09
N THR A 579 26.14 0.98 -18.69
CA THR A 579 26.69 2.16 -18.03
C THR A 579 25.93 2.48 -16.75
N LEU A 580 24.59 2.50 -16.79
CA LEU A 580 23.72 2.69 -15.64
C LEU A 580 24.04 1.72 -14.50
N ILE A 581 24.03 0.41 -14.80
CA ILE A 581 24.27 -0.65 -13.81
C ILE A 581 25.67 -0.52 -13.19
N CYS A 582 26.68 -0.22 -14.00
CA CYS A 582 28.05 -0.04 -13.53
C CYS A 582 28.20 1.13 -12.55
N HIS A 583 27.37 2.18 -12.67
CA HIS A 583 27.37 3.29 -11.73
C HIS A 583 26.79 2.88 -10.37
N TRP A 584 25.74 2.05 -10.31
CA TRP A 584 25.10 1.68 -9.04
C TRP A 584 25.53 0.32 -8.49
N SER A 585 26.75 0.28 -7.94
CA SER A 585 27.26 -0.90 -7.23
C SER A 585 26.42 -1.34 -6.01
N GLN A 586 25.52 -0.49 -5.50
CA GLN A 586 24.64 -0.77 -4.34
C GLN A 586 23.24 -1.27 -4.72
N LEU A 587 22.96 -1.44 -6.01
CA LEU A 587 21.64 -1.83 -6.47
C LEU A 587 21.27 -3.24 -5.94
N GLN A 588 20.17 -3.33 -5.21
CA GLN A 588 19.65 -4.60 -4.70
C GLN A 588 18.67 -5.24 -5.68
N ARG A 589 17.94 -4.41 -6.44
CA ARG A 589 16.91 -4.88 -7.37
C ARG A 589 16.99 -4.10 -8.67
N PHE A 590 17.14 -4.83 -9.77
CA PHE A 590 17.09 -4.29 -11.13
C PHE A 590 15.98 -4.98 -11.90
N ILE A 591 15.06 -4.21 -12.46
CA ILE A 591 14.07 -4.73 -13.41
C ILE A 591 14.22 -3.97 -14.72
N TYR A 592 14.40 -4.72 -15.80
CA TYR A 592 14.31 -4.18 -17.15
C TYR A 592 13.30 -5.00 -17.95
N VAL A 593 12.28 -4.35 -18.49
CA VAL A 593 11.29 -4.95 -19.39
C VAL A 593 11.31 -4.17 -20.71
N GLY A 594 11.84 -4.77 -21.78
CA GLY A 594 11.99 -4.08 -23.07
C GLY A 594 12.19 -5.02 -24.27
N ASN A 595 11.87 -4.51 -25.47
CA ASN A 595 11.73 -5.31 -26.70
C ASN A 595 13.06 -5.69 -27.38
N ARG A 596 14.21 -5.24 -26.87
CA ARG A 596 15.52 -5.35 -27.55
C ARG A 596 16.63 -5.78 -26.59
N VAL A 597 16.47 -6.94 -25.98
CA VAL A 597 17.52 -7.55 -25.14
C VAL A 597 18.18 -8.67 -25.93
N SER A 598 19.42 -8.47 -26.39
CA SER A 598 20.19 -9.55 -26.99
C SER A 598 20.58 -10.62 -25.96
N PRO A 599 20.72 -11.89 -26.35
CA PRO A 599 21.28 -12.93 -25.49
C PRO A 599 22.68 -12.57 -24.97
N GLU A 600 23.49 -11.91 -25.81
CA GLU A 600 24.83 -11.43 -25.45
C GLU A 600 24.77 -10.39 -24.32
N PHE A 601 23.81 -9.48 -24.34
CA PHE A 601 23.60 -8.54 -23.24
C PHE A 601 23.20 -9.25 -21.95
N ARG A 602 22.31 -10.25 -21.98
CA ARG A 602 21.97 -11.04 -20.79
C ARG A 602 23.21 -11.71 -20.20
N PHE A 603 24.07 -12.24 -21.07
CA PHE A 603 25.35 -12.82 -20.68
C PHE A 603 26.31 -11.77 -20.09
N ARG A 604 26.46 -10.59 -20.70
CA ARG A 604 27.29 -9.51 -20.15
C ARG A 604 26.76 -9.00 -18.82
N LEU A 605 25.44 -8.87 -18.67
CA LEU A 605 24.80 -8.48 -17.43
C LEU A 605 25.14 -9.44 -16.29
N SER A 606 25.07 -10.76 -16.53
CA SER A 606 25.36 -11.76 -15.50
C SER A 606 26.79 -11.70 -14.97
N HIS A 607 27.73 -11.16 -15.75
CA HIS A 607 29.14 -10.96 -15.37
C HIS A 607 29.38 -9.63 -14.63
N ILE A 608 28.59 -8.59 -14.92
CA ILE A 608 28.68 -7.28 -14.23
C ILE A 608 27.97 -7.32 -12.87
N LEU A 609 26.88 -8.08 -12.79
CA LEU A 609 25.98 -8.17 -11.66
C LEU A 609 26.26 -9.20 -10.54
N PRO A 610 27.35 -10.01 -10.48
CA PRO A 610 27.61 -10.92 -9.36
C PRO A 610 27.61 -10.25 -7.96
N LYS A 611 27.67 -8.93 -7.92
CA LYS A 611 27.61 -8.10 -6.71
C LYS A 611 26.19 -7.68 -6.28
N CYS A 612 25.20 -7.78 -7.16
CA CYS A 612 23.80 -7.44 -6.88
C CYS A 612 23.08 -8.68 -6.30
N ARG A 613 22.48 -8.57 -5.10
CA ARG A 613 21.83 -9.70 -4.43
C ARG A 613 20.51 -10.10 -5.12
N SER A 614 20.49 -11.30 -5.69
CA SER A 614 19.34 -12.19 -6.00
C SER A 614 18.21 -11.76 -6.95
N ASP A 615 17.81 -10.50 -7.07
CA ASP A 615 16.51 -10.15 -7.72
C ASP A 615 16.68 -9.30 -8.98
N ILE A 616 17.21 -9.91 -10.05
CA ILE A 616 17.38 -9.25 -11.34
C ILE A 616 16.49 -9.91 -12.38
N TYR A 617 15.56 -9.12 -12.91
CA TYR A 617 14.60 -9.57 -13.90
C TYR A 617 14.82 -8.76 -15.17
N VAL A 618 15.46 -9.40 -16.17
CA VAL A 618 15.53 -8.87 -17.52
C VAL A 618 14.55 -9.66 -18.37
N LEU A 619 13.38 -9.07 -18.56
CA LEU A 619 12.27 -9.70 -19.28
C LEU A 619 12.24 -9.11 -20.69
N SER A 620 12.39 -9.96 -21.69
CA SER A 620 12.05 -9.60 -23.08
C SER A 620 10.67 -10.19 -23.37
N PRO A 621 9.72 -9.42 -23.93
CA PRO A 621 8.41 -9.94 -24.29
C PRO A 621 8.47 -11.01 -25.40
N ILE A 622 9.62 -11.18 -26.06
CA ILE A 622 9.86 -12.22 -27.07
C ILE A 622 10.48 -13.49 -26.44
N THR A 623 10.62 -13.57 -25.12
CA THR A 623 11.19 -14.76 -24.47
C THR A 623 10.17 -15.91 -24.50
N PRO A 624 10.46 -17.07 -25.11
CA PRO A 624 9.54 -18.21 -25.09
C PRO A 624 9.25 -18.64 -23.64
N GLY A 625 7.96 -18.76 -23.28
CA GLY A 625 7.52 -19.12 -21.92
C GLY A 625 7.21 -17.93 -20.99
N PHE A 626 6.86 -16.76 -21.54
CA PHE A 626 6.51 -15.56 -20.78
C PHE A 626 5.03 -15.51 -20.32
N GLU A 627 4.16 -16.38 -20.82
CA GLU A 627 2.74 -16.49 -20.38
C GLU A 627 2.57 -16.90 -18.91
#